data_AF-A0A812PF25-F1
#
_entry.id   AF-A0A812PF25-F1
#
_cell.length_a   1.000
_cell.length_b   1.000
_cell.length_c   1.000
_cell.angle_alpha   90.00
_cell.angle_beta   90.00
_cell.angle_gamma   90.00
#
_symmetry.space_group_name_H-M   'P 1'
#
loop_
_entity.id
_entity.type
_entity.pdbx_description
1 polymer ?
#
loop_
_entity_poly.entity_id
_entity_poly.type
_entity_poly.pdbx_seq_one_letter_code
_entity_poly.pdbx_strand_id
1 'polypeptide(L)'
;MIGGLDIDTWDEIPNGGFVGKCWVNFNADWWWYDDDSDYTPVISGGLVATTREWWRESGGFDPGMHGWGGENTEQPIRTWLCGGDVMRAKSSIVAHMWRTEADPRTIARYKIRQKYDNVARTAAAWFDEFLPKFRSGSLGGTRR
;
A
#
# COMPACT_ATOMS: atom_id res chain seq x y z
N MET A 1 1.87 12.26 4.36
CA MET A 1 3.15 11.81 3.77
C MET A 1 3.90 10.96 4.77
N ILE A 2 4.69 10.01 4.28
CA ILE A 2 5.47 9.09 5.12
C ILE A 2 6.93 9.55 5.07
N GLY A 3 7.39 10.18 6.16
CA GLY A 3 8.76 10.65 6.32
C GLY A 3 9.71 9.52 6.72
N GLY A 4 11.02 9.80 6.72
CA GLY A 4 12.02 8.94 7.34
C GLY A 4 12.21 9.32 8.80
N LEU A 5 12.39 8.34 9.69
CA LEU A 5 12.76 8.57 11.09
C LEU A 5 14.24 8.23 11.29
N ASP A 6 15.00 9.13 11.91
CA ASP A 6 16.34 8.84 12.42
C ASP A 6 16.23 8.04 13.71
N ILE A 7 16.82 6.85 13.75
CA ILE A 7 16.70 5.94 14.90
C ILE A 7 17.60 6.34 16.08
N ASP A 8 18.63 7.14 15.83
CA ASP A 8 19.56 7.58 16.87
C ASP A 8 19.03 8.85 17.55
N THR A 9 18.42 9.78 16.80
CA THR A 9 17.92 11.04 17.35
C THR A 9 16.41 11.09 17.59
N TRP A 10 15.64 10.21 16.96
CA TRP A 10 14.16 10.24 16.91
C TRP A 10 13.57 11.45 16.18
N ASP A 11 14.39 12.17 15.41
CA ASP A 11 13.93 13.27 14.58
C ASP A 11 13.47 12.78 13.21
N GLU A 12 12.60 13.57 12.57
CA GLU A 12 12.29 13.38 11.15
C GLU A 12 13.55 13.64 10.31
N ILE A 13 13.89 12.72 9.43
CA ILE A 13 14.89 12.92 8.39
C ILE A 13 14.26 13.76 7.29
N PRO A 14 14.73 15.01 7.04
CA PRO A 14 14.18 15.85 5.99
C PRO A 14 14.34 15.17 4.63
N ASN A 15 13.24 15.01 3.88
CA ASN A 15 13.21 14.26 2.62
C ASN A 15 13.69 12.79 2.72
N GLY A 16 13.82 12.24 3.93
CA GLY A 16 14.32 10.87 4.15
C GLY A 16 13.27 9.77 3.99
N GLY A 17 12.04 10.14 3.62
CA GLY A 17 10.94 9.21 3.36
C GLY A 17 10.40 9.35 1.94
N PHE A 18 9.72 8.30 1.47
CA PHE A 18 8.99 8.33 0.21
C PHE A 18 7.75 9.21 0.36
N VAL A 19 7.84 10.44 -0.14
CA VAL A 19 6.72 11.41 -0.21
C VAL A 19 5.72 11.12 -1.34
N GLY A 20 5.99 10.07 -2.13
CA GLY A 20 5.20 9.68 -3.28
C GLY A 20 3.84 9.06 -2.95
N LYS A 21 2.99 9.03 -3.96
CA LYS A 21 1.72 8.30 -4.01
C LYS A 21 1.96 6.89 -4.53
N CYS A 22 0.94 6.04 -4.44
CA CYS A 22 1.03 4.66 -4.90
C CYS A 22 0.05 4.38 -6.04
N TRP A 23 0.52 3.70 -7.09
CA TRP A 23 -0.32 3.17 -8.17
C TRP A 23 -0.25 1.65 -8.21
N VAL A 24 -1.22 1.01 -8.86
CA VAL A 24 -1.34 -0.45 -8.96
C VAL A 24 -1.18 -0.92 -10.41
N ASN A 25 -0.43 -2.01 -10.61
CA ASN A 25 -0.31 -2.65 -11.92
C ASN A 25 -1.22 -3.88 -12.03
N PHE A 26 -1.25 -4.52 -13.20
CA PHE A 26 -2.07 -5.71 -13.41
C PHE A 26 -1.58 -6.97 -12.67
N ASN A 27 -0.48 -6.90 -11.92
CA ASN A 27 -0.08 -7.95 -10.97
C ASN A 27 -0.69 -7.71 -9.58
N ALA A 28 -1.60 -6.74 -9.44
CA ALA A 28 -2.19 -6.29 -8.17
C ALA A 28 -1.15 -5.90 -7.11
N ASP A 29 0.07 -5.60 -7.55
CA ASP A 29 1.15 -5.04 -6.73
C ASP A 29 1.22 -3.54 -6.95
N TRP A 30 1.82 -2.85 -5.98
CA TRP A 30 1.83 -1.40 -5.93
C TRP A 30 3.23 -0.83 -6.13
N TRP A 31 3.27 0.39 -6.64
CA TRP A 31 4.50 1.09 -7.01
C TRP A 31 4.40 2.56 -6.65
N TRP A 32 5.54 3.17 -6.35
CA TRP A 32 5.63 4.60 -6.10
C TRP A 32 5.52 5.40 -7.39
N TYR A 33 4.87 6.54 -7.30
CA TYR A 33 4.87 7.59 -8.30
C TYR A 33 4.57 8.94 -7.63
N ASP A 34 4.67 10.04 -8.37
CA ASP A 34 4.25 11.35 -7.88
C ASP A 34 3.67 12.20 -9.01
N ASP A 35 2.68 13.02 -8.67
CA ASP A 35 2.04 14.00 -9.55
C ASP A 35 1.40 15.13 -8.68
N ASP A 36 0.82 16.15 -9.32
CA ASP A 36 0.26 17.33 -8.61
C ASP A 36 -1.10 17.09 -7.92
N SER A 37 -1.79 16.00 -8.24
CA SER A 37 -3.10 15.61 -7.69
C SER A 37 -2.96 15.08 -6.25
N ASP A 38 -3.99 15.32 -5.44
CA ASP A 38 -4.08 14.74 -4.10
C ASP A 38 -4.61 13.30 -4.10
N TYR A 39 -5.27 12.89 -5.18
CA TYR A 39 -5.82 11.54 -5.30
C TYR A 39 -4.72 10.51 -5.54
N THR A 40 -4.85 9.36 -4.89
CA THR A 40 -3.93 8.23 -5.04
C THR A 40 -4.73 6.98 -5.42
N PRO A 41 -4.35 6.24 -6.48
CA PRO A 41 -5.04 5.02 -6.87
C PRO A 41 -5.03 3.96 -5.75
N VAL A 42 -3.89 3.79 -5.10
CA VAL A 42 -3.73 2.86 -3.96
C VAL A 42 -2.88 3.49 -2.84
N ILE A 43 -2.72 2.80 -1.73
CA ILE A 43 -1.95 3.25 -0.57
C ILE A 43 -0.73 2.36 -0.32
N SER A 44 0.25 2.86 0.41
CA SER A 44 1.38 2.03 0.90
C SER A 44 0.93 1.03 1.97
N GLY A 45 -0.21 1.30 2.64
CA GLY A 45 -0.91 0.38 3.55
C GLY A 45 -0.80 0.80 5.02
N GLY A 46 0.41 0.87 5.55
CA GLY A 46 0.65 0.95 7.00
C GLY A 46 0.21 2.26 7.69
N LEU A 47 -0.06 3.32 6.94
CA LEU A 47 -0.43 4.64 7.47
C LEU A 47 -1.63 5.18 6.68
N VAL A 48 -2.82 5.02 7.25
CA VAL A 48 -4.10 5.41 6.62
C VAL A 48 -5.07 5.90 7.69
N ALA A 49 -5.93 6.84 7.32
CA ALA A 49 -7.06 7.27 8.12
C ALA A 49 -8.36 7.05 7.34
N THR A 50 -9.40 6.58 8.02
CA THR A 50 -10.73 6.39 7.45
C THR A 50 -11.78 6.63 8.52
N THR A 51 -13.00 6.97 8.11
CA THR A 51 -14.09 7.15 9.07
C THR A 51 -14.56 5.78 9.58
N ARG A 52 -15.02 5.73 10.83
CA ARG A 52 -15.58 4.51 11.40
C ARG A 52 -16.80 4.02 10.62
N GLU A 53 -17.58 4.94 10.11
CA GLU A 53 -18.76 4.66 9.28
C GLU A 53 -18.35 3.97 7.98
N TRP A 54 -17.43 4.57 7.21
CA TRP A 54 -16.92 3.97 5.98
C TRP A 54 -16.27 2.62 6.23
N TRP A 55 -15.49 2.47 7.31
CA TRP A 55 -14.88 1.19 7.67
C TRP A 55 -15.92 0.07 7.84
N ARG A 56 -17.05 0.39 8.48
CA ARG A 56 -18.13 -0.57 8.69
C ARG A 56 -18.88 -0.87 7.39
N GLU A 57 -19.19 0.15 6.61
CA GLU A 57 -19.98 0.03 5.37
C GLU A 57 -19.20 -0.67 4.25
N SER A 58 -17.91 -0.35 4.11
CA SER A 58 -17.03 -1.03 3.16
C SER A 58 -16.71 -2.48 3.56
N GLY A 59 -17.04 -2.91 4.78
CA GLY A 59 -16.77 -4.26 5.27
C GLY A 59 -15.36 -4.50 5.83
N GLY A 60 -14.58 -3.43 6.06
CA GLY A 60 -13.19 -3.54 6.53
C GLY A 60 -12.29 -4.35 5.60
N PHE A 61 -11.18 -4.88 6.12
CA PHE A 61 -10.32 -5.77 5.32
C PHE A 61 -11.00 -7.10 4.98
N ASP A 62 -10.66 -7.67 3.83
CA ASP A 62 -11.06 -9.02 3.46
C ASP A 62 -10.61 -10.04 4.54
N PRO A 63 -11.54 -10.73 5.23
CA PRO A 63 -11.21 -11.65 6.31
C PRO A 63 -10.46 -12.90 5.84
N GLY A 64 -10.43 -13.18 4.54
CA GLY A 64 -9.65 -14.27 3.94
C GLY A 64 -8.20 -13.88 3.63
N MET A 65 -7.78 -12.63 3.88
CA MET A 65 -6.37 -12.25 3.78
C MET A 65 -5.60 -12.69 5.02
N HIS A 66 -4.38 -13.18 4.80
CA HIS A 66 -3.52 -13.69 5.86
C HIS A 66 -2.12 -13.08 5.80
N GLY A 67 -1.59 -12.69 6.95
CA GLY A 67 -0.21 -12.19 7.05
C GLY A 67 -0.04 -10.79 6.50
N TRP A 68 0.66 -10.64 5.37
CA TRP A 68 1.12 -9.35 4.86
C TRP A 68 0.99 -9.22 3.35
N GLY A 69 0.54 -8.06 2.89
CA GLY A 69 0.48 -7.64 1.49
C GLY A 69 -0.89 -7.90 0.86
N GLY A 70 -1.25 -7.07 -0.12
CA GLY A 70 -2.54 -7.13 -0.83
C GLY A 70 -3.61 -6.23 -0.23
N GLU A 71 -3.59 -5.98 1.08
CA GLU A 71 -4.54 -5.10 1.77
C GLU A 71 -4.44 -3.65 1.31
N ASN A 72 -3.22 -3.25 0.97
CA ASN A 72 -2.88 -1.89 0.58
C ASN A 72 -3.29 -1.55 -0.86
N THR A 73 -3.62 -2.57 -1.67
CA THR A 73 -4.23 -2.40 -2.99
C THR A 73 -5.72 -2.69 -2.96
N GLU A 74 -6.16 -3.68 -2.19
CA GLU A 74 -7.57 -4.10 -2.12
C GLU A 74 -8.48 -3.03 -1.56
N GLN A 75 -8.18 -2.51 -0.36
CA GLN A 75 -9.03 -1.54 0.30
C GLN A 75 -9.21 -0.22 -0.47
N PRO A 76 -8.17 0.39 -1.08
CA PRO A 76 -8.37 1.58 -1.89
C PRO A 76 -9.10 1.31 -3.23
N ILE A 77 -8.87 0.15 -3.88
CA ILE A 77 -9.63 -0.21 -5.09
C ILE A 77 -11.12 -0.37 -4.75
N ARG A 78 -11.44 -1.10 -3.67
CA ARG A 78 -12.79 -1.19 -3.12
C ARG A 78 -13.36 0.20 -2.86
N THR A 79 -12.56 1.09 -2.27
CA THR A 79 -13.02 2.44 -1.95
C THR A 79 -13.43 3.21 -3.20
N TRP A 80 -12.58 3.22 -4.23
CA TRP A 80 -12.89 3.85 -5.52
C TRP A 80 -14.13 3.27 -6.20
N LEU A 81 -14.22 1.94 -6.28
CA LEU A 81 -15.31 1.26 -6.99
C LEU A 81 -16.64 1.31 -6.25
N CYS A 82 -16.61 1.52 -4.93
CA CYS A 82 -17.80 1.63 -4.09
C CYS A 82 -18.19 3.09 -3.78
N GLY A 83 -17.61 4.08 -4.47
CA GLY A 83 -18.06 5.48 -4.42
C GLY A 83 -17.38 6.36 -3.38
N GLY A 84 -16.26 5.93 -2.81
CA GLY A 84 -15.39 6.74 -1.96
C GLY A 84 -14.14 7.24 -2.70
N ASP A 85 -13.43 8.15 -2.05
CA ASP A 85 -12.18 8.71 -2.56
C ASP A 85 -10.98 8.26 -1.71
N VAL A 86 -9.81 8.17 -2.36
CA VAL A 86 -8.54 7.90 -1.68
C VAL A 86 -7.55 9.01 -1.99
N MET A 87 -7.11 9.71 -0.94
CA MET A 87 -6.24 10.89 -1.08
C MET A 87 -5.08 10.91 -0.10
N ARG A 88 -4.02 11.60 -0.49
CA ARG A 88 -2.89 11.94 0.38
C ARG A 88 -3.19 13.22 1.15
N ALA A 89 -3.12 13.16 2.48
CA ALA A 89 -3.13 14.36 3.32
C ALA A 89 -1.77 15.07 3.27
N LYS A 90 -1.66 16.17 2.51
CA LYS A 90 -0.42 16.95 2.30
C LYS A 90 0.18 17.50 3.60
N SER A 91 -0.66 17.97 4.53
CA SER A 91 -0.24 18.58 5.80
C SER A 91 0.00 17.57 6.93
N SER A 92 -0.33 16.29 6.73
CA SER A 92 -0.11 15.24 7.73
C SER A 92 1.18 14.52 7.40
N ILE A 93 2.20 14.68 8.23
CA ILE A 93 3.50 14.00 8.07
C ILE A 93 3.67 13.03 9.23
N VAL A 94 3.94 11.77 8.91
CA VAL A 94 4.23 10.73 9.89
C VAL A 94 5.60 10.15 9.56
N ALA A 95 6.58 10.39 10.44
CA ALA A 95 7.90 9.80 10.32
C ALA A 95 7.81 8.28 10.54
N HIS A 96 8.38 7.51 9.62
CA HIS A 96 8.39 6.05 9.68
C HIS A 96 9.83 5.55 9.73
N MET A 97 10.11 4.67 10.68
CA MET A 97 11.38 3.94 10.76
C MET A 97 11.41 2.87 9.67
N TRP A 98 12.06 3.19 8.56
CA TRP A 98 12.23 2.25 7.46
C TRP A 98 13.19 1.13 7.84
N ARG A 99 12.88 -0.09 7.38
CA ARG A 99 13.74 -1.25 7.61
C ARG A 99 14.89 -1.23 6.61
N THR A 100 16.10 -1.42 7.11
CA THR A 100 17.30 -1.59 6.28
C THR A 100 18.04 -2.86 6.68
N GLU A 101 18.72 -3.51 5.72
CA GLU A 101 19.55 -4.69 6.03
C GLU A 101 20.83 -4.31 6.77
N ALA A 102 21.25 -3.04 6.69
CA ALA A 102 22.48 -2.53 7.28
C ALA A 102 22.37 -2.31 8.81
N ASP A 103 21.17 -2.06 9.34
CA ASP A 103 20.97 -1.80 10.77
C ASP A 103 20.17 -2.92 11.46
N PRO A 104 20.80 -3.74 12.33
CA PRO A 104 20.16 -4.84 13.07
C PRO A 104 18.97 -4.43 13.96
N ARG A 105 18.80 -3.14 14.26
CA ARG A 105 17.67 -2.60 15.02
C ARG A 105 16.40 -2.56 14.17
N THR A 106 16.53 -2.41 12.85
CA THR A 106 15.40 -2.21 11.93
C THR A 106 15.08 -3.43 11.07
N ILE A 107 15.94 -4.46 11.04
CA ILE A 107 15.69 -5.68 10.26
C ILE A 107 14.38 -6.36 10.65
N ALA A 108 13.69 -6.91 9.65
CA ALA A 108 12.48 -7.69 9.88
C ALA A 108 12.82 -9.01 10.60
N ARG A 109 12.17 -9.27 11.74
CA ARG A 109 12.36 -10.50 12.54
C ARG A 109 11.32 -11.59 12.25
N TYR A 110 10.58 -11.45 11.15
CA TYR A 110 9.54 -12.39 10.72
C TYR A 110 9.69 -12.72 9.24
N LYS A 111 9.13 -13.85 8.83
CA LYS A 111 9.08 -14.29 7.43
C LYS A 111 7.66 -14.13 6.89
N ILE A 112 7.53 -13.50 5.72
CA ILE A 112 6.26 -13.39 5.00
C ILE A 112 6.06 -14.69 4.20
N ARG A 113 5.02 -15.47 4.52
CA ARG A 113 4.74 -16.75 3.83
C ARG A 113 3.69 -16.66 2.72
N GLN A 114 2.79 -15.68 2.75
CA GLN A 114 1.53 -15.74 1.98
C GLN A 114 1.12 -14.45 1.25
N LYS A 115 2.08 -13.60 0.83
CA LYS A 115 1.76 -12.36 0.07
C LYS A 115 0.91 -12.66 -1.17
N TYR A 116 1.27 -13.69 -1.92
CA TYR A 116 0.69 -13.96 -3.24
C TYR A 116 -0.79 -14.34 -3.18
N ASP A 117 -1.22 -15.04 -2.13
CA ASP A 117 -2.62 -15.43 -1.98
C ASP A 117 -3.50 -14.19 -1.79
N ASN A 118 -3.09 -13.24 -0.94
CA ASN A 118 -3.83 -12.00 -0.72
C ASN A 118 -3.92 -11.15 -2.00
N VAL A 119 -2.81 -11.00 -2.72
CA VAL A 119 -2.78 -10.24 -3.98
C VAL A 119 -3.67 -10.90 -5.04
N ALA A 120 -3.70 -12.24 -5.10
CA ALA A 120 -4.59 -12.97 -5.98
C ALA A 120 -6.07 -12.80 -5.61
N ARG A 121 -6.40 -12.71 -4.31
CA ARG A 121 -7.75 -12.38 -3.84
C ARG A 121 -8.18 -10.98 -4.29
N THR A 122 -7.29 -9.98 -4.17
CA THR A 122 -7.52 -8.63 -4.67
C THR A 122 -7.85 -8.64 -6.17
N ALA A 123 -7.02 -9.30 -6.98
CA ALA A 123 -7.25 -9.39 -8.42
C ALA A 123 -8.55 -10.13 -8.75
N ALA A 124 -8.83 -11.25 -8.08
CA ALA A 124 -10.04 -12.03 -8.32
C ALA A 124 -11.33 -11.26 -7.96
N ALA A 125 -11.28 -10.36 -6.97
CA ALA A 125 -12.42 -9.57 -6.55
C ALA A 125 -12.66 -8.34 -7.44
N TRP A 126 -11.60 -7.69 -7.94
CA TRP A 126 -11.71 -6.32 -8.47
C TRP A 126 -11.18 -6.12 -9.88
N PHE A 127 -10.51 -7.10 -10.50
CA PHE A 127 -9.92 -6.89 -11.83
C PHE A 127 -10.82 -7.31 -12.98
N ASP A 128 -11.95 -7.99 -12.75
CA ASP A 128 -12.96 -8.32 -13.77
C ASP A 128 -12.37 -8.74 -15.14
N GLU A 129 -12.65 -8.01 -16.22
CA GLU A 129 -12.14 -8.28 -17.57
C GLU A 129 -10.61 -8.19 -17.70
N PHE A 130 -9.94 -7.56 -16.72
CA PHE A 130 -8.48 -7.49 -16.62
C PHE A 130 -7.86 -8.65 -15.83
N LEU A 131 -8.66 -9.52 -15.20
CA LEU A 131 -8.17 -10.71 -14.50
C LEU A 131 -7.28 -11.63 -15.38
N PRO A 132 -7.54 -11.80 -16.70
CA PRO A 132 -6.61 -12.52 -17.58
C PRO A 132 -5.19 -11.91 -17.60
N LYS A 133 -5.04 -10.59 -17.45
CA LYS A 133 -3.72 -9.94 -17.38
C LYS A 133 -2.96 -10.38 -16.13
N PHE A 134 -3.62 -10.39 -14.97
CA PHE A 134 -3.05 -10.90 -13.72
C PHE A 134 -2.60 -12.37 -13.85
N ARG A 135 -3.46 -13.23 -14.41
CA ARG A 135 -3.17 -14.67 -14.58
C ARG A 135 -2.03 -14.95 -15.57
N SER A 136 -1.89 -14.11 -16.59
CA SER A 136 -0.90 -14.31 -17.65
C SER A 136 0.54 -14.08 -17.17
N GLY A 137 0.75 -13.43 -16.01
CA GLY A 137 2.08 -13.05 -15.51
C GLY A 137 2.81 -12.03 -16.40
N SER A 138 2.28 -11.74 -17.59
CA SER A 138 2.66 -10.61 -18.40
C SER A 138 2.13 -9.35 -17.74
N LEU A 139 3.02 -8.62 -17.06
CA LEU A 139 3.30 -7.20 -17.33
C LEU A 139 4.36 -6.68 -16.34
N GLY A 140 5.35 -6.00 -16.93
CA GLY A 140 6.60 -5.53 -16.36
C GLY A 140 6.49 -4.78 -15.04
N GLY A 141 7.48 -5.05 -14.20
CA GLY A 141 7.76 -4.39 -12.93
C GLY A 141 8.95 -5.11 -12.32
N THR A 142 10.11 -5.05 -12.97
CA THR A 142 11.35 -5.45 -12.32
C THR A 142 11.53 -4.56 -11.10
N ARG A 143 11.65 -5.16 -9.91
CA ARG A 143 12.19 -4.47 -8.73
C ARG A 143 13.56 -3.92 -9.15
N ARG A 144 13.65 -2.63 -9.42
CA ARG A 144 14.92 -1.90 -9.31
C ARG A 144 14.99 -1.33 -7.92
#